data_AF-A0A969E343-F1
#
_entry.id   AF-A0A969E343-F1
#
_cell.length_a   1.000
_cell.length_b   1.000
_cell.length_c   1.000
_cell.angle_alpha   90.00
_cell.angle_beta   90.00
_cell.angle_gamma   90.00
#
_symmetry.space_group_name_H-M   'P 1'
#
loop_
_entity.id
_entity.type
_entity.pdbx_description
1 polymer ?
#
loop_
_entity_poly.entity_id
_entity_poly.type
_entity_poly.pdbx_seq_one_letter_code
_entity_poly.pdbx_strand_id
1 'polypeptide(L)'
;MDVYEFILNPNVATSFSLAEGDYISVGILGKVVGISGAVQRPYRYELMEGENLMKLIDFAGGMSENAYLAAIQVKRFVNDQEKIIDVNYRDLKTRGADFPLLKGDVVVVKAIPSSYKNFAKINGAVELPGNYEITEGLTINDLVKKAY
;
A
#
# COMPACT_ATOMS: atom_id res chain seq x y z
N MET A 1 -5.55 21.75 13.98
CA MET A 1 -5.26 20.40 14.50
C MET A 1 -5.42 19.44 13.34
N ASP A 2 -4.42 18.58 13.10
CA ASP A 2 -4.60 17.45 12.18
C ASP A 2 -5.47 16.39 12.86
N VAL A 3 -6.66 16.14 12.31
CA VAL A 3 -7.59 15.15 12.87
C VAL A 3 -7.02 13.74 12.77
N TYR A 4 -6.25 13.41 11.74
CA TYR A 4 -5.67 12.09 11.57
C TYR A 4 -4.52 11.85 12.53
N GLU A 5 -3.65 12.84 12.73
CA GLU A 5 -2.58 12.75 13.72
C GLU A 5 -3.16 12.54 15.14
N PHE A 6 -4.21 13.29 15.48
CA PHE A 6 -4.93 13.13 16.75
C PHE A 6 -5.50 11.72 16.94
N ILE A 7 -6.12 11.14 15.90
CA ILE A 7 -6.74 9.80 15.99
C ILE A 7 -5.68 8.69 16.04
N LEU A 8 -4.58 8.84 15.30
CA LEU A 8 -3.61 7.76 15.08
C LEU A 8 -2.42 7.79 16.04
N ASN A 9 -2.12 8.94 16.67
CA ASN A 9 -1.00 9.09 17.60
C ASN A 9 -1.50 9.28 19.05
N PRO A 10 -1.37 8.25 19.92
CA PRO A 10 -1.82 8.32 21.32
C PRO A 10 -1.17 9.44 22.16
N ASN A 11 0.05 9.85 21.79
CA ASN A 11 0.77 10.93 22.49
C ASN A 11 0.20 12.31 22.17
N VAL A 12 -0.38 12.47 20.97
CA VAL A 12 -1.07 13.69 20.56
C VAL A 12 -2.49 13.67 21.10
N ALA A 13 -3.14 12.51 21.15
CA ALA A 13 -4.48 12.38 21.74
C ALA A 13 -4.52 12.78 23.22
N THR A 14 -3.47 12.51 23.99
CA THR A 14 -3.39 12.85 25.43
C THR A 14 -3.07 14.32 25.71
N SER A 15 -2.65 15.11 24.71
CA SER A 15 -2.39 16.55 24.88
C SER A 15 -3.62 17.44 24.65
N PHE A 16 -4.71 16.88 24.12
CA PHE A 16 -5.99 17.57 23.94
C PHE A 16 -7.07 16.91 24.81
N SER A 17 -7.64 17.66 25.76
CA SER A 17 -8.83 17.25 26.51
C SER A 17 -10.05 17.93 25.89
N LEU A 18 -11.07 17.14 25.52
CA LEU A 18 -12.38 17.67 25.15
C LEU A 18 -13.26 17.76 26.40
N ALA A 19 -13.88 18.92 26.61
CA ALA A 19 -14.81 19.19 27.69
C ALA A 19 -16.24 19.39 27.16
N GLU A 20 -17.22 19.28 28.04
CA GLU A 20 -18.61 19.59 27.71
C GLU A 20 -18.73 21.05 27.26
N GLY A 21 -19.19 21.27 26.03
CA GLY A 21 -19.28 22.60 25.40
C GLY A 21 -18.24 22.89 24.32
N ASP A 22 -17.24 22.03 24.14
CA ASP A 22 -16.27 22.19 23.04
C ASP A 22 -16.92 21.93 21.68
N TYR A 23 -16.58 22.76 20.68
CA TYR A 23 -17.06 22.62 19.30
C TYR A 23 -15.90 22.27 18.36
N ILE A 24 -16.02 21.12 17.67
CA ILE A 24 -15.09 20.73 16.61
C ILE A 24 -15.60 21.30 15.29
N SER A 25 -14.92 22.32 14.78
CA SER A 25 -15.19 22.88 13.46
C SER A 25 -14.31 22.21 12.40
N VAL A 26 -14.92 21.54 11.43
CA VAL A 26 -14.22 20.98 10.27
C VAL A 26 -14.37 21.97 9.12
N GLY A 27 -13.24 22.56 8.71
CA GLY A 27 -13.18 23.53 7.61
C GLY A 27 -13.42 22.91 6.23
N ILE A 28 -13.28 23.74 5.20
CA ILE A 28 -13.34 23.32 3.80
C ILE A 28 -12.15 22.41 3.47
N LEU A 29 -12.42 21.26 2.85
CA LEU A 29 -11.40 20.28 2.47
C LEU A 29 -10.38 20.84 1.45
N GLY A 30 -9.11 20.80 1.84
CA GLY A 30 -7.96 21.19 1.03
C GLY A 30 -7.58 20.14 -0.02
N LYS A 31 -6.36 19.58 0.10
CA LYS A 31 -5.80 18.59 -0.83
C LYS A 31 -6.27 17.18 -0.46
N VAL A 32 -7.42 16.78 -0.99
CA VAL A 32 -7.96 15.43 -0.77
C VAL A 32 -7.43 14.46 -1.83
N VAL A 33 -6.89 13.33 -1.39
CA VAL A 33 -6.35 12.25 -2.24
C VAL A 33 -6.99 10.92 -1.85
N GLY A 34 -7.35 10.09 -2.82
CA GLY A 34 -7.84 8.74 -2.59
C GLY A 34 -6.72 7.70 -2.58
N ILE A 35 -6.88 6.63 -1.80
CA ILE A 35 -6.03 5.43 -1.88
C ILE A 35 -6.91 4.17 -1.90
N SER A 36 -6.52 3.17 -2.68
CA SER A 36 -7.29 1.94 -2.87
C SER A 36 -6.40 0.74 -3.19
N GLY A 37 -6.99 -0.46 -3.13
CA GLY A 37 -6.33 -1.72 -3.44
C GLY A 37 -5.72 -2.39 -2.20
N ALA A 38 -4.50 -2.89 -2.32
CA ALA A 38 -3.77 -3.63 -1.29
C ALA A 38 -3.21 -2.69 -0.20
N VAL A 39 -4.10 -2.03 0.54
CA VAL A 39 -3.82 -1.17 1.70
C VAL A 39 -4.75 -1.51 2.85
N GLN A 40 -4.37 -1.18 4.09
CA GLN A 40 -5.20 -1.53 5.26
C GLN A 40 -6.52 -0.75 5.29
N ARG A 41 -6.51 0.52 4.84
CA ARG A 41 -7.67 1.42 4.89
C ARG A 41 -7.85 2.16 3.57
N PRO A 42 -8.64 1.63 2.61
CA PRO A 42 -8.80 2.21 1.28
C PRO A 42 -9.84 3.35 1.26
N TYR A 43 -9.45 4.52 1.75
CA TYR A 43 -10.32 5.70 1.85
C TYR A 43 -9.74 6.93 1.14
N ARG A 44 -10.40 8.08 1.32
CA ARG A 44 -9.89 9.40 0.94
C ARG A 44 -9.34 10.10 2.18
N TYR A 45 -8.21 10.78 2.00
CA TYR A 45 -7.51 11.48 3.05
C TYR A 45 -7.25 12.92 2.63
N GLU A 46 -7.45 13.84 3.56
CA GLU A 46 -6.94 15.20 3.42
C GLU A 46 -5.45 15.21 3.77
N LEU A 47 -4.65 15.76 2.87
CA LEU A 47 -3.21 15.91 3.04
C LEU A 47 -2.86 17.38 3.25
N MET A 48 -1.99 17.65 4.22
CA MET A 48 -1.42 18.96 4.45
C MET A 48 -0.34 19.32 3.40
N GLU A 49 0.15 20.55 3.49
CA GLU A 49 1.28 21.00 2.68
C GLU A 49 2.54 20.19 3.04
N GLY A 50 3.31 19.77 2.03
CA GLY A 50 4.44 18.87 2.19
C GLY A 50 4.09 17.38 2.34
N GLU A 51 2.84 17.03 2.65
CA GLU A 51 2.42 15.62 2.74
C GLU A 51 2.15 15.01 1.38
N ASN A 52 2.69 13.81 1.15
CA ASN A 52 2.81 13.18 -0.15
C ASN A 52 2.52 11.67 -0.05
N LEU A 53 2.99 10.88 -1.02
CA LEU A 53 2.64 9.46 -1.13
C LEU A 53 2.96 8.67 0.14
N MET A 54 4.11 8.88 0.76
CA MET A 54 4.46 8.15 2.00
C MET A 54 3.47 8.42 3.13
N LYS A 55 3.15 9.69 3.37
CA LYS A 55 2.22 10.08 4.44
C LYS A 55 0.80 9.57 4.19
N LEU A 56 0.34 9.57 2.93
CA LEU A 56 -0.92 8.97 2.55
C LEU A 56 -0.97 7.47 2.87
N ILE A 57 0.13 6.74 2.62
CA ILE A 57 0.23 5.31 2.94
C ILE A 57 0.19 5.10 4.46
N ASP A 58 0.85 5.95 5.24
CA ASP A 58 0.81 5.88 6.71
C ASP A 58 -0.61 6.12 7.25
N PHE A 59 -1.32 7.12 6.73
CA PHE A 59 -2.74 7.34 7.06
C PHE A 59 -3.65 6.16 6.66
N ALA A 60 -3.31 5.49 5.57
CA ALA A 60 -3.97 4.25 5.15
C ALA A 60 -3.65 3.05 6.06
N GLY A 61 -2.82 3.21 7.09
CA GLY A 61 -2.39 2.14 7.99
C GLY A 61 -1.31 1.24 7.40
N GLY A 62 -0.62 1.70 6.35
CA GLY A 62 0.33 0.91 5.58
C GLY A 62 -0.32 0.10 4.45
N MET A 63 0.54 -0.60 3.71
CA MET A 63 0.11 -1.50 2.64
C MET A 63 -0.20 -2.90 3.18
N SER A 64 -1.00 -3.65 2.45
CA SER A 64 -1.21 -5.08 2.74
C SER A 64 0.06 -5.88 2.41
N GLU A 65 0.23 -7.05 3.05
CA GLU A 65 1.41 -7.92 2.85
C GLU A 65 1.60 -8.38 1.40
N ASN A 66 0.48 -8.51 0.67
CA ASN A 66 0.48 -8.88 -0.74
C ASN A 66 0.57 -7.67 -1.68
N ALA A 67 0.97 -6.47 -1.24
CA ALA A 67 1.05 -5.30 -2.09
C ALA A 67 2.22 -5.38 -3.10
N TYR A 68 1.95 -5.00 -4.35
CA TYR A 68 2.93 -4.95 -5.42
C TYR A 68 3.67 -3.59 -5.43
N LEU A 69 4.75 -3.51 -4.65
CA LEU A 69 5.49 -2.26 -4.42
C LEU A 69 6.27 -1.71 -5.62
N ALA A 70 6.47 -2.51 -6.67
CA ALA A 70 7.28 -2.09 -7.82
C ALA A 70 6.54 -1.10 -8.74
N ALA A 71 5.20 -1.09 -8.70
CA ALA A 71 4.38 -0.22 -9.52
C ALA A 71 3.08 0.14 -8.81
N ILE A 72 3.11 1.24 -8.05
CA ILE A 72 1.92 1.91 -7.55
C ILE A 72 1.41 2.84 -8.64
N GLN A 73 0.11 2.85 -8.89
CA GLN A 73 -0.45 3.71 -9.94
C GLN A 73 -1.07 4.94 -9.31
N VAL A 74 -0.71 6.12 -9.82
CA VAL A 74 -1.39 7.37 -9.49
C VAL A 74 -2.24 7.77 -10.68
N LYS A 75 -3.56 7.81 -10.47
CA LYS A 75 -4.52 8.35 -11.43
C LYS A 75 -4.71 9.83 -11.16
N ARG A 76 -4.51 10.64 -12.19
CA ARG A 76 -4.54 12.11 -12.09
C ARG A 76 -5.28 12.71 -13.27
N PHE A 77 -6.12 13.70 -13.01
CA PHE A 77 -6.75 14.50 -14.06
C PHE A 77 -5.89 15.73 -14.38
N VAL A 78 -5.48 15.89 -15.64
CA VAL A 78 -4.69 17.03 -16.12
C VAL A 78 -5.20 17.43 -17.50
N ASN A 79 -5.55 18.70 -17.70
CA ASN A 79 -6.02 19.25 -18.98
C ASN A 79 -7.16 18.41 -19.58
N ASP A 80 -8.20 18.15 -18.78
CA ASP A 80 -9.38 17.35 -19.14
C ASP A 80 -9.08 15.90 -19.57
N GLN A 81 -7.92 15.36 -19.19
CA GLN A 81 -7.52 13.99 -19.46
C GLN A 81 -7.15 13.24 -18.17
N GLU A 82 -7.57 11.98 -18.09
CA GLU A 82 -7.07 11.04 -17.06
C GLU A 82 -5.69 10.52 -17.48
N LYS A 83 -4.71 10.64 -16.60
CA LYS A 83 -3.35 10.12 -16.75
C LYS A 83 -3.06 9.10 -15.67
N ILE A 84 -2.34 8.05 -16.04
CA ILE A 84 -1.78 7.06 -15.12
C ILE A 84 -0.28 7.30 -15.04
N ILE A 85 0.21 7.44 -13.82
CA ILE A 85 1.64 7.58 -13.50
C ILE A 85 2.03 6.37 -12.67
N ASP A 86 2.95 5.55 -13.17
CA ASP A 86 3.51 4.44 -12.41
C ASP A 86 4.66 4.94 -11.53
N VAL A 87 4.56 4.63 -10.24
CA VAL A 87 5.51 5.04 -9.20
C VAL A 87 6.14 3.80 -8.61
N ASN A 88 7.47 3.69 -8.73
CA ASN A 88 8.22 2.62 -8.10
C ASN A 88 8.49 2.97 -6.63
N TYR A 89 7.65 2.44 -5.73
CA TYR A 89 7.72 2.75 -4.30
C TYR A 89 8.97 2.20 -3.63
N ARG A 90 9.48 1.04 -4.09
CA ARG A 90 10.75 0.49 -3.55
C ARG A 90 11.91 1.44 -3.80
N ASP A 91 12.01 1.94 -5.02
CA ASP A 91 13.05 2.88 -5.41
C ASP A 91 12.95 4.22 -4.66
N LEU A 92 11.73 4.75 -4.47
CA LEU A 92 11.51 5.94 -3.62
C LEU A 92 12.01 5.73 -2.19
N LYS A 93 11.65 4.60 -1.57
CA LYS A 93 12.13 4.21 -0.23
C LYS A 93 13.66 4.12 -0.18
N THR A 94 14.29 3.47 -1.16
CA THR A 94 15.76 3.32 -1.21
C THR A 94 16.47 4.66 -1.35
N ARG A 95 15.93 5.60 -2.14
CA ARG A 95 16.53 6.92 -2.35
C ARG A 95 16.17 7.95 -1.28
N GLY A 96 15.27 7.61 -0.34
CA GLY A 96 14.73 8.58 0.62
C GLY A 96 13.95 9.71 -0.05
N ALA A 97 13.36 9.45 -1.23
CA ALA A 97 12.58 10.42 -1.99
C ALA A 97 11.08 10.14 -1.81
N ASP A 98 10.23 11.15 -2.00
CA ASP A 98 8.77 11.00 -1.97
C ASP A 98 8.15 11.45 -3.30
N PHE A 99 6.92 11.00 -3.56
CA PHE A 99 6.17 11.33 -4.77
C PHE A 99 5.11 12.40 -4.48
N PRO A 100 5.17 13.57 -5.12
CA PRO A 100 4.23 14.65 -4.87
C PRO A 100 2.83 14.32 -5.39
N LEU A 101 1.87 14.35 -4.46
CA LEU A 101 0.46 14.15 -4.76
C LEU A 101 -0.26 15.49 -4.94
N LEU A 102 -1.21 15.50 -5.87
CA LEU A 102 -2.05 16.66 -6.16
C LEU A 102 -3.49 16.39 -5.71
N LYS A 103 -4.23 17.48 -5.49
CA LYS A 103 -5.65 17.41 -5.14
C LYS A 103 -6.41 16.61 -6.20
N GLY A 104 -7.20 15.64 -5.75
CA GLY A 104 -8.01 14.78 -6.63
C GLY A 104 -7.28 13.54 -7.15
N ASP A 105 -6.00 13.34 -6.85
CA ASP A 105 -5.30 12.11 -7.20
C ASP A 105 -5.98 10.89 -6.58
N VAL A 106 -5.85 9.74 -7.26
CA VAL A 106 -6.23 8.44 -6.71
C VAL A 106 -5.05 7.48 -6.84
N VAL A 107 -4.52 7.06 -5.70
CA VAL A 107 -3.45 6.07 -5.59
C VAL A 107 -4.05 4.67 -5.58
N VAL A 108 -3.55 3.81 -6.44
CA VAL A 108 -3.98 2.41 -6.57
C VAL A 108 -2.79 1.50 -6.32
N VAL A 109 -2.84 0.76 -5.23
CA VAL A 109 -1.84 -0.25 -4.88
C VAL A 109 -2.36 -1.62 -5.31
N LYS A 110 -1.76 -2.22 -6.35
CA LYS A 110 -2.18 -3.55 -6.81
C LYS A 110 -1.68 -4.63 -5.84
N ALA A 111 -2.42 -5.72 -5.74
CA ALA A 111 -1.90 -6.94 -5.12
C ALA A 111 -0.92 -7.66 -6.06
N ILE A 112 0.04 -8.40 -5.51
CA ILE A 112 0.88 -9.34 -6.24
C ILE A 112 -0.07 -10.33 -6.93
N PRO A 113 0.02 -10.49 -8.27
CA PRO A 113 -0.80 -11.45 -8.98
C PRO A 113 -0.66 -12.84 -8.34
N SER A 114 -1.79 -13.49 -8.06
CA SER A 114 -1.89 -14.76 -7.31
C SER A 114 -1.26 -15.98 -7.99
N SER A 115 -0.67 -15.82 -9.17
CA SER A 115 0.11 -16.88 -9.81
C SER A 115 1.47 -16.97 -9.11
N TYR A 116 1.61 -17.89 -8.16
CA TYR A 116 2.93 -18.42 -7.80
C TYR A 116 3.67 -18.73 -9.11
N LYS A 117 4.83 -18.10 -9.36
CA LYS A 117 5.65 -18.40 -10.55
C LYS A 117 6.88 -19.26 -10.21
N ASN A 118 7.17 -19.41 -8.93
CA ASN A 118 8.33 -20.11 -8.39
C ASN A 118 7.92 -21.47 -7.80
N PHE A 119 7.10 -22.25 -8.49
CA PHE A 119 6.75 -23.57 -7.98
C PHE A 119 6.65 -24.64 -9.07
N ALA A 120 6.99 -25.87 -8.70
CA ALA A 120 6.69 -27.08 -9.44
C ALA A 120 5.55 -27.81 -8.71
N LYS A 121 4.58 -28.34 -9.45
CA LYS A 121 3.51 -29.16 -8.89
C LYS A 121 3.83 -30.63 -9.08
N ILE A 122 3.95 -31.39 -7.98
CA ILE A 122 4.10 -32.85 -8.01
C ILE A 122 2.75 -33.47 -7.72
N ASN A 123 2.30 -34.36 -8.61
CA ASN A 123 1.09 -35.18 -8.44
C ASN A 123 1.44 -36.63 -8.79
N GLY A 124 0.68 -37.60 -8.27
CA GLY A 124 0.82 -39.03 -8.60
C GLY A 124 1.07 -39.88 -7.37
N ALA A 125 1.75 -41.02 -7.56
CA ALA A 125 2.08 -41.98 -6.49
C ALA A 125 3.32 -41.52 -5.70
N VAL A 126 3.17 -40.44 -4.95
CA VAL A 126 4.18 -39.87 -4.04
C VAL A 126 3.57 -39.71 -2.65
N GLU A 127 4.38 -39.66 -1.60
CA GLU A 127 3.87 -39.55 -0.22
C GLU A 127 3.30 -38.16 0.07
N LEU A 128 3.95 -37.13 -0.47
CA LEU A 128 3.60 -35.72 -0.27
C LEU A 128 3.33 -35.06 -1.63
N PRO A 129 2.11 -35.16 -2.20
CA PRO A 129 1.75 -34.38 -3.37
C PRO A 129 1.57 -32.90 -3.00
N GLY A 130 1.95 -31.98 -3.90
CA GLY A 130 1.83 -30.56 -3.61
C GLY A 130 2.61 -29.63 -4.52
N ASN A 131 2.62 -28.35 -4.14
CA ASN A 131 3.42 -27.31 -4.77
C ASN A 131 4.74 -27.16 -4.02
N TYR A 132 5.84 -27.23 -4.75
CA TYR A 132 7.19 -27.12 -4.21
C TYR A 132 7.89 -25.91 -4.79
N GLU A 133 8.54 -25.13 -3.94
CA GLU A 133 9.30 -23.95 -4.37
C GLU A 133 10.41 -24.31 -5.36
N ILE A 134 10.52 -23.52 -6.44
CA ILE A 134 11.64 -23.54 -7.38
C ILE A 134 12.64 -22.46 -6.97
N THR A 135 13.85 -22.90 -6.61
CA THR A 135 15.01 -22.04 -6.34
C THR A 135 16.06 -22.22 -7.42
N GLU A 136 17.00 -21.27 -7.53
CA GLU A 136 18.13 -21.38 -8.46
C GLU A 136 18.96 -22.64 -8.14
N GLY A 137 19.27 -23.44 -9.17
CA GLY A 137 20.01 -24.70 -9.04
C GLY A 137 19.18 -25.92 -8.58
N LEU A 138 17.88 -25.77 -8.33
CA LEU A 138 17.02 -26.89 -7.94
C LEU A 138 16.89 -27.91 -9.08
N THR A 139 17.15 -29.19 -8.79
CA THR A 139 16.99 -30.27 -9.77
C THR A 139 15.66 -31.01 -9.60
N ILE A 140 15.25 -31.74 -10.64
CA ILE A 140 14.08 -32.65 -10.57
C ILE A 140 14.27 -33.70 -9.47
N ASN A 141 15.50 -34.18 -9.26
CA ASN A 141 15.79 -35.17 -8.22
C ASN A 141 15.54 -34.60 -6.81
N ASP A 142 15.89 -33.34 -6.58
CA ASP A 142 15.62 -32.66 -5.31
C ASP A 142 14.12 -32.51 -5.06
N LEU A 143 13.35 -32.25 -6.12
CA LEU A 143 11.89 -32.19 -6.07
C LEU A 143 11.28 -33.56 -5.73
N VAL A 144 11.76 -34.65 -6.34
CA VAL A 144 11.28 -36.01 -6.03
C VAL A 144 11.60 -36.39 -4.59
N LYS A 145 12.79 -36.07 -4.08
CA LYS A 145 13.17 -36.28 -2.67
C LYS A 145 12.34 -35.49 -1.66
N LYS A 146 11.71 -34.39 -2.08
CA LYS A 146 10.81 -33.61 -1.21
C LYS A 146 9.39 -34.18 -1.18
N ALA A 147 9.05 -35.06 -2.13
CA ALA A 147 7.72 -35.65 -2.28
C ALA A 147 7.63 -37.12 -1.81
N TYR A 148 8.77 -37.74 -1.55
CA TYR A 148 8.92 -39.03 -0.87
C TYR A 148 9.57 -38.79 0.49
#